data_AF-F9WH44-F1
#
_entry.id   AF-F9WH44-F1
#
_cell.length_a   1.000
_cell.length_b   1.000
_cell.length_c   1.000
_cell.angle_alpha   90.00
_cell.angle_beta   90.00
_cell.angle_gamma   90.00
#
_symmetry.space_group_name_H-M   'P 1'
#
loop_
_entity.id
_entity.type
_entity.pdbx_description
1 polymer ?
#
loop_
_entity_poly.entity_id
_entity_poly.type
_entity_poly.pdbx_seq_one_letter_code
_entity_poly.pdbx_strand_id
1 'polypeptide(L)'
;MLSRITQKAHNILDEIRKNNVSEEIEKVKAELSHVIFGAGGAESDLCNGSLKDVTGRGAACGNSGLHAKGQSAGNNLVVDFFCLCAQRNDDGIHDACKVKVGSKSEKHSWGDKAPSGSSSMWASIKKECENLLHQHPKSAKEGHEVIDDFWNHLKSGGLYRWGNTRKVDGSERKPGMLGTGAGTEGSGGKDVVCDGRRGYTATRGSGTPPGGICVYYGQEPQWEENIEWLKKLKTAMNTVDVLNNKTATIKRDIEKLHMLLHRAEKVYESAKLITEIQQPVLPTNLQTTAKRLTAYSASRRHHPNTHFFSLFVLL
;
A
#
# COMPACT_ATOMS: atom_id res chain seq x y z
N MET A 1 31.52 -15.97 -29.05
CA MET A 1 30.33 -16.39 -28.26
C MET A 1 30.24 -15.64 -26.93
N LEU A 2 31.30 -15.65 -26.12
CA LEU A 2 31.38 -14.89 -24.86
C LEU A 2 31.10 -13.39 -25.04
N SER A 3 31.68 -12.74 -26.07
CA SER A 3 31.41 -11.32 -26.37
C SER A 3 29.93 -10.96 -26.50
N ARG A 4 29.11 -11.84 -27.10
CA ARG A 4 27.66 -11.64 -27.21
C ARG A 4 26.94 -11.82 -25.88
N ILE A 5 27.42 -12.71 -25.02
CA ILE A 5 26.89 -12.89 -23.65
C ILE A 5 27.21 -11.65 -22.83
N THR A 6 28.46 -11.16 -22.88
CA THR A 6 28.91 -9.95 -22.20
C THR A 6 28.11 -8.73 -22.63
N GLN A 7 27.89 -8.53 -23.95
CA GLN A 7 27.09 -7.42 -24.45
C GLN A 7 25.65 -7.46 -23.95
N LYS A 8 25.01 -8.64 -23.98
CA LYS A 8 23.65 -8.80 -23.46
C LYS A 8 23.57 -8.52 -21.96
N ALA A 9 24.54 -8.99 -21.18
CA ALA A 9 24.60 -8.73 -19.76
C ALA A 9 24.78 -7.22 -19.45
N HIS A 10 25.65 -6.53 -20.20
CA HIS A 10 25.82 -5.08 -20.08
C HIS A 10 24.53 -4.32 -20.35
N ASN A 11 23.83 -4.62 -21.45
CA ASN A 11 22.57 -3.95 -21.79
C ASN A 11 21.53 -4.11 -20.67
N ILE A 12 21.40 -5.32 -20.11
CA ILE A 12 20.45 -5.59 -19.00
C ILE A 12 20.86 -4.83 -17.73
N LEU A 13 22.15 -4.80 -17.39
CA LEU A 13 22.64 -4.05 -16.23
C LEU A 13 22.39 -2.55 -16.38
N ASP A 14 22.55 -2.00 -17.59
CA ASP A 14 22.25 -0.59 -17.87
C ASP A 14 20.76 -0.28 -17.75
N GLU A 15 19.88 -1.20 -18.18
CA GLU A 15 18.43 -1.06 -17.98
C GLU A 15 18.06 -1.07 -16.49
N ILE A 16 18.63 -1.98 -15.70
CA ILE A 16 18.41 -2.01 -14.24
C ILE A 16 18.90 -0.71 -13.59
N ARG A 17 20.11 -0.22 -13.93
CA ARG A 17 20.69 1.00 -13.37
C ARG A 17 19.89 2.28 -13.66
N LYS A 18 19.19 2.33 -14.80
CA LYS A 18 18.34 3.47 -15.17
C LYS A 18 17.08 3.58 -14.31
N ASN A 19 16.71 2.53 -13.58
CA ASN A 19 15.56 2.57 -12.69
C ASN A 19 15.90 3.21 -11.35
N ASN A 20 15.16 4.26 -10.99
CA ASN A 20 15.29 5.05 -9.76
C ASN A 20 14.32 4.59 -8.65
N VAL A 21 14.06 3.28 -8.54
CA VAL A 21 12.99 2.71 -7.69
C VAL A 21 13.08 3.18 -6.24
N SER A 22 14.28 3.26 -5.67
CA SER A 22 14.49 3.67 -4.26
C SER A 22 14.00 5.10 -3.99
N GLU A 23 14.32 6.04 -4.88
CA GLU A 23 13.92 7.44 -4.74
C GLU A 23 12.39 7.59 -4.86
N GLU A 24 11.78 6.86 -5.79
CA GLU A 24 10.33 6.86 -5.99
C GLU A 24 9.59 6.22 -4.80
N ILE A 25 10.15 5.19 -4.15
CA ILE A 25 9.60 4.63 -2.91
C ILE A 25 9.56 5.68 -1.79
N GLU A 26 10.65 6.44 -1.60
CA GLU A 26 10.66 7.50 -0.58
C GLU A 26 9.66 8.62 -0.89
N LYS A 27 9.45 8.95 -2.17
CA LYS A 27 8.37 9.87 -2.59
C LYS A 27 6.99 9.33 -2.25
N VAL A 28 6.72 8.04 -2.50
CA VAL A 28 5.45 7.41 -2.13
C VAL A 28 5.25 7.43 -0.62
N LYS A 29 6.27 7.13 0.18
CA LYS A 29 6.18 7.22 1.65
C LYS A 29 5.85 8.64 2.11
N ALA A 30 6.47 9.65 1.49
CA ALA A 30 6.18 11.05 1.80
C ALA A 30 4.73 11.42 1.44
N GLU A 31 4.21 10.97 0.29
CA GLU A 31 2.80 11.17 -0.10
C GLU A 31 1.85 10.46 0.87
N LEU A 32 2.13 9.23 1.29
CA LEU A 32 1.32 8.52 2.29
C LEU A 32 1.34 9.22 3.66
N SER A 33 2.49 9.77 4.06
CA SER A 33 2.58 10.63 5.25
C SER A 33 1.69 11.87 5.10
N HIS A 34 1.69 12.49 3.91
CA HIS A 34 0.85 13.63 3.59
C HIS A 34 -0.64 13.29 3.64
N VAL A 35 -1.06 12.11 3.17
CA VAL A 35 -2.45 11.62 3.31
C VAL A 35 -2.88 11.61 4.79
N ILE A 36 -2.00 11.18 5.69
CA ILE A 36 -2.31 11.06 7.11
C ILE A 36 -2.30 12.43 7.79
N PHE A 37 -1.23 13.20 7.59
CA PHE A 37 -0.92 14.38 8.40
C PHE A 37 -1.17 15.73 7.71
N GLY A 38 -1.49 15.75 6.42
CA GLY A 38 -1.61 17.01 5.66
C GLY A 38 -0.27 17.65 5.33
N ALA A 39 -0.31 18.77 4.62
CA ALA A 39 0.88 19.43 4.08
C ALA A 39 1.77 19.96 5.20
N GLY A 40 3.04 19.53 5.24
CA GLY A 40 3.98 19.92 6.29
C GLY A 40 3.63 19.38 7.69
N GLY A 41 2.64 18.48 7.79
CA GLY A 41 2.26 17.84 9.04
C GLY A 41 3.16 16.64 9.36
N ALA A 42 3.35 16.40 10.64
CA ALA A 42 4.04 15.23 11.15
C ALA A 42 3.39 14.77 12.45
N GLU A 43 3.54 13.49 12.78
CA GLU A 43 2.97 12.92 14.00
C GLU A 43 3.45 13.64 15.27
N SER A 44 4.71 14.05 15.30
CA SER A 44 5.33 14.72 16.45
C SER A 44 4.77 16.12 16.70
N ASP A 45 4.09 16.73 15.73
CA ASP A 45 3.61 18.11 15.81
C ASP A 45 2.23 18.27 15.15
N LEU A 46 1.26 17.49 15.64
CA LEU A 46 -0.12 17.57 15.12
C LEU A 46 -0.72 18.97 15.29
N CYS A 47 -0.42 19.67 16.39
CA CYS A 47 -1.03 20.96 16.70
C CYS A 47 -0.59 22.08 15.76
N ASN A 48 0.70 22.19 15.44
CA ASN A 48 1.18 23.21 14.50
C ASN A 48 1.26 22.72 13.05
N GLY A 49 1.04 21.41 12.83
CA GLY A 49 0.95 20.78 11.52
C GLY A 49 -0.49 20.44 11.13
N SER A 50 -0.88 19.17 11.28
CA SER A 50 -2.16 18.61 10.80
C SER A 50 -3.42 19.34 11.27
N LEU A 51 -3.34 20.05 12.40
CA LEU A 51 -4.46 20.69 13.09
C LEU A 51 -4.31 22.21 13.21
N LYS A 52 -3.30 22.83 12.54
CA LYS A 52 -2.93 24.24 12.72
C LYS A 52 -4.09 25.23 12.56
N ASP A 53 -4.99 24.95 11.61
CA ASP A 53 -6.13 25.82 11.28
C ASP A 53 -7.48 25.15 11.62
N VAL A 54 -7.45 24.07 12.39
CA VAL A 54 -8.65 23.33 12.78
C VAL A 54 -9.31 24.02 13.98
N THR A 55 -10.53 24.50 13.76
CA THR A 55 -11.31 25.24 14.76
C THR A 55 -12.30 24.33 15.48
N GLY A 56 -13.46 24.87 15.87
CA GLY A 56 -14.53 24.11 16.51
C GLY A 56 -15.04 22.98 15.62
N ARG A 57 -15.33 21.84 16.24
CA ARG A 57 -15.66 20.58 15.58
C ARG A 57 -16.81 20.68 14.58
N GLY A 58 -17.89 21.39 14.93
CA GLY A 58 -19.03 21.56 14.02
C GLY A 58 -18.65 22.26 12.71
N ALA A 59 -17.86 23.34 12.78
CA ALA A 59 -17.39 24.04 11.57
C ALA A 59 -16.40 23.18 10.77
N ALA A 60 -15.50 22.49 11.46
CA ALA A 60 -14.47 21.66 10.86
C ALA A 60 -15.04 20.41 10.15
N CYS A 61 -15.97 19.69 10.78
CA CYS A 61 -16.46 18.38 10.35
C CYS A 61 -17.76 18.45 9.52
N GLY A 62 -18.60 19.47 9.73
CA GLY A 62 -19.87 19.64 9.02
C GLY A 62 -20.86 20.49 9.80
N ASN A 63 -21.14 21.69 9.29
CA ASN A 63 -22.08 22.66 9.87
C ASN A 63 -23.54 22.15 9.80
N SER A 64 -24.41 22.68 10.66
CA SER A 64 -25.86 22.65 10.52
C SER A 64 -26.28 22.91 9.07
N GLY A 65 -27.27 22.16 8.58
CA GLY A 65 -27.61 22.17 7.15
C GLY A 65 -26.97 21.04 6.37
N LEU A 66 -25.68 20.77 6.66
CA LEU A 66 -24.79 19.99 5.79
C LEU A 66 -25.02 20.36 4.31
N HIS A 67 -25.13 21.67 4.04
CA HIS A 67 -25.28 22.21 2.68
C HIS A 67 -23.93 22.30 1.98
N ALA A 68 -22.86 22.51 2.76
CA ALA A 68 -21.48 22.56 2.30
C ALA A 68 -20.62 21.61 3.14
N LYS A 69 -19.45 21.25 2.62
CA LYS A 69 -18.47 20.43 3.36
C LYS A 69 -18.05 21.10 4.66
N GLY A 70 -17.60 20.32 5.63
CA GLY A 70 -16.87 20.84 6.77
C GLY A 70 -15.60 21.58 6.32
N GLN A 71 -15.23 22.66 7.02
CA GLN A 71 -14.09 23.51 6.64
C GLN A 71 -12.76 22.75 6.61
N SER A 72 -12.62 21.72 7.47
CA SER A 72 -11.42 20.90 7.58
C SER A 72 -11.64 19.45 7.11
N ALA A 73 -12.89 19.08 6.80
CA ALA A 73 -13.25 17.76 6.33
C ALA A 73 -12.52 17.44 5.02
N GLY A 74 -11.85 16.29 5.00
CA GLY A 74 -11.14 15.78 3.82
C GLY A 74 -9.74 16.34 3.63
N ASN A 75 -9.25 17.21 4.51
CA ASN A 75 -7.89 17.77 4.39
C ASN A 75 -6.81 16.70 4.69
N ASN A 76 -6.99 15.92 5.76
CA ASN A 76 -6.10 14.83 6.14
C ASN A 76 -6.85 13.79 7.00
N LEU A 77 -6.31 12.56 7.09
CA LEU A 77 -6.97 11.49 7.84
C LEU A 77 -7.05 11.79 9.34
N VAL A 78 -6.07 12.45 9.95
CA VAL A 78 -6.11 12.80 11.38
C VAL A 78 -7.38 13.60 11.71
N VAL A 79 -7.70 14.61 10.91
CA VAL A 79 -8.91 15.43 11.07
C VAL A 79 -10.17 14.59 10.92
N ASP A 80 -10.26 13.79 9.87
CA ASP A 80 -11.45 12.98 9.59
C ASP A 80 -11.68 11.91 10.67
N PHE A 81 -10.62 11.25 11.15
CA PHE A 81 -10.70 10.34 12.30
C PHE A 81 -11.10 11.07 13.57
N PHE A 82 -10.63 12.29 13.80
CA PHE A 82 -11.06 13.08 14.95
C PHE A 82 -12.54 13.45 14.83
N CYS A 83 -13.03 13.80 13.65
CA CYS A 83 -14.46 14.04 13.42
C CYS A 83 -15.30 12.80 13.76
N LEU A 84 -14.81 11.60 13.41
CA LEU A 84 -15.52 10.33 13.59
C LEU A 84 -15.33 9.67 14.96
N CYS A 85 -14.29 10.00 15.71
CA CYS A 85 -13.92 9.25 16.91
C CYS A 85 -13.74 10.11 18.16
N ALA A 86 -13.33 11.38 18.01
CA ALA A 86 -13.01 12.22 19.16
C ALA A 86 -14.23 12.38 20.07
N GLN A 87 -13.99 12.33 21.36
CA GLN A 87 -15.00 12.65 22.35
C GLN A 87 -15.12 14.16 22.51
N ARG A 88 -16.36 14.68 22.51
CA ARG A 88 -16.66 16.03 22.98
C ARG A 88 -16.71 16.05 24.51
N ASN A 89 -16.32 17.17 25.12
CA ASN A 89 -16.45 17.38 26.56
C ASN A 89 -17.93 17.39 26.97
N ASP A 90 -18.23 16.88 28.18
CA ASP A 90 -19.54 16.93 28.86
C ASP A 90 -20.73 16.20 28.19
N ASP A 91 -21.06 16.48 26.92
CA ASP A 91 -22.24 16.03 26.19
C ASP A 91 -21.94 15.11 24.98
N GLY A 92 -20.69 14.66 24.86
CA GLY A 92 -20.23 13.77 23.80
C GLY A 92 -20.67 12.31 23.88
N ILE A 93 -20.45 11.57 22.80
CA ILE A 93 -20.61 10.12 22.74
C ILE A 93 -19.28 9.46 23.13
N HIS A 94 -19.34 8.50 24.04
CA HIS A 94 -18.17 7.72 24.44
C HIS A 94 -17.85 6.64 23.41
N ASP A 95 -16.56 6.40 23.20
CA ASP A 95 -16.02 5.25 22.44
C ASP A 95 -16.69 5.05 21.08
N ALA A 96 -16.91 6.15 20.35
CA ALA A 96 -17.66 6.14 19.08
C ALA A 96 -17.05 5.19 18.02
N CYS A 97 -15.72 5.07 18.03
CA CYS A 97 -14.97 4.14 17.20
C CYS A 97 -14.54 2.87 17.94
N LYS A 98 -15.27 2.48 18.99
CA LYS A 98 -14.96 1.35 19.91
C LYS A 98 -13.64 1.50 20.69
N VAL A 99 -13.01 2.67 20.60
CA VAL A 99 -11.84 3.05 21.38
C VAL A 99 -12.05 4.42 21.98
N LYS A 100 -11.49 4.63 23.17
CA LYS A 100 -11.52 5.90 23.87
C LYS A 100 -10.59 6.91 23.20
N VAL A 101 -11.16 7.87 22.48
CA VAL A 101 -10.42 8.97 21.85
C VAL A 101 -10.73 10.26 22.59
N GLY A 102 -9.94 10.55 23.62
CA GLY A 102 -10.15 11.70 24.51
C GLY A 102 -10.92 11.35 25.78
N SER A 103 -11.53 12.34 26.40
CA SER A 103 -12.22 12.23 27.68
C SER A 103 -13.27 13.34 27.84
N LYS A 104 -14.01 13.33 28.95
CA LYS A 104 -14.90 14.44 29.30
C LYS A 104 -14.16 15.72 29.69
N SER A 105 -12.84 15.68 29.83
CA SER A 105 -12.04 16.87 30.18
C SER A 105 -11.77 17.73 28.95
N GLU A 106 -11.89 19.05 29.12
CA GLU A 106 -11.47 20.04 28.13
C GLU A 106 -9.99 19.93 27.72
N LYS A 107 -9.14 19.21 28.46
CA LYS A 107 -7.72 19.02 28.13
C LYS A 107 -7.48 17.89 27.11
N HIS A 108 -8.48 17.04 26.89
CA HIS A 108 -8.38 15.84 26.04
C HIS A 108 -9.72 15.63 25.32
N SER A 109 -10.17 16.61 24.55
CA SER A 109 -11.46 16.56 23.86
C SER A 109 -11.49 17.50 22.65
N TRP A 110 -12.52 17.35 21.82
CA TRP A 110 -12.79 18.29 20.74
C TRP A 110 -14.27 18.66 20.66
N GLY A 111 -14.55 19.92 20.98
CA GLY A 111 -15.88 20.53 21.00
C GLY A 111 -15.89 21.85 20.22
N ASP A 112 -16.23 22.96 20.87
CA ASP A 112 -16.39 24.26 20.19
C ASP A 112 -15.08 25.00 19.92
N LYS A 113 -13.98 24.56 20.56
CA LYS A 113 -12.62 25.06 20.35
C LYS A 113 -11.81 24.06 19.54
N ALA A 114 -10.59 24.44 19.18
CA ALA A 114 -9.60 23.54 18.59
C ALA A 114 -9.37 22.28 19.45
N PRO A 115 -8.99 21.15 18.84
CA PRO A 115 -8.75 19.90 19.58
C PRO A 115 -7.64 20.05 20.62
N SER A 116 -7.85 19.43 21.77
CA SER A 116 -6.92 19.44 22.91
C SER A 116 -6.43 18.01 23.20
N GLY A 117 -5.16 17.86 23.56
CA GLY A 117 -4.58 16.53 23.82
C GLY A 117 -4.43 15.66 22.57
N SER A 118 -4.34 16.27 21.39
CA SER A 118 -4.37 15.63 20.07
C SER A 118 -3.38 14.47 19.91
N SER A 119 -2.14 14.58 20.42
CA SER A 119 -1.16 13.49 20.34
C SER A 119 -1.64 12.21 21.02
N SER A 120 -2.26 12.32 22.20
CA SER A 120 -2.81 11.17 22.94
C SER A 120 -4.06 10.59 22.28
N MET A 121 -4.91 11.45 21.71
CA MET A 121 -6.10 11.05 20.96
C MET A 121 -5.72 10.28 19.70
N TRP A 122 -4.74 10.78 18.95
CA TRP A 122 -4.21 10.11 17.77
C TRP A 122 -3.53 8.78 18.11
N ALA A 123 -2.71 8.73 19.16
CA ALA A 123 -2.11 7.49 19.63
C ALA A 123 -3.15 6.41 19.97
N SER A 124 -4.31 6.80 20.52
CA SER A 124 -5.42 5.88 20.82
C SER A 124 -6.04 5.31 19.55
N ILE A 125 -6.26 6.15 18.53
CA ILE A 125 -6.77 5.71 17.22
C ILE A 125 -5.78 4.74 16.56
N LYS A 126 -4.50 5.11 16.49
CA LYS A 126 -3.47 4.25 15.88
C LYS A 126 -3.39 2.89 16.55
N LYS A 127 -3.36 2.86 17.88
CA LYS A 127 -3.32 1.61 18.64
C LYS A 127 -4.50 0.70 18.30
N GLU A 128 -5.69 1.25 18.14
CA GLU A 128 -6.85 0.45 17.75
C GLU A 128 -6.77 -0.01 16.29
N CYS A 129 -6.30 0.84 15.37
CA CYS A 129 -6.04 0.41 14.00
C CYS A 129 -5.01 -0.72 13.92
N GLU A 130 -3.94 -0.67 14.72
CA GLU A 130 -2.93 -1.73 14.83
C GLU A 130 -3.53 -3.04 15.34
N ASN A 131 -4.48 -2.99 16.28
CA ASN A 131 -5.19 -4.18 16.77
C ASN A 131 -6.07 -4.83 15.69
N LEU A 132 -6.61 -4.03 14.77
CA LEU A 132 -7.49 -4.50 13.70
C LEU A 132 -6.72 -5.00 12.46
N LEU A 133 -5.48 -4.55 12.27
CA LEU A 133 -4.66 -4.93 11.13
C LEU A 133 -3.85 -6.20 11.45
N HIS A 134 -4.24 -7.34 10.85
CA HIS A 134 -3.39 -8.52 10.84
C HIS A 134 -2.08 -8.22 10.08
N GLN A 135 -0.94 -8.59 10.69
CA GLN A 135 0.43 -8.15 10.34
C GLN A 135 0.95 -8.70 9.00
N HIS A 136 0.37 -8.28 7.88
CA HIS A 136 0.92 -8.56 6.55
C HIS A 136 1.04 -7.27 5.73
N PRO A 137 2.12 -7.09 4.96
CA PRO A 137 2.22 -6.01 3.99
C PRO A 137 0.99 -6.02 3.08
N LYS A 138 0.33 -4.86 2.97
CA LYS A 138 -0.83 -4.69 2.12
C LYS A 138 -0.41 -4.55 0.66
N SER A 139 -1.13 -5.22 -0.22
CA SER A 139 -0.93 -5.12 -1.66
C SER A 139 -1.51 -3.81 -2.21
N ALA A 140 -1.00 -3.37 -3.37
CA ALA A 140 -1.57 -2.22 -4.07
C ALA A 140 -3.05 -2.42 -4.42
N LYS A 141 -3.42 -3.66 -4.75
CA LYS A 141 -4.81 -4.06 -5.01
C LYS A 141 -5.70 -3.81 -3.79
N GLU A 142 -5.30 -4.27 -2.60
CA GLU A 142 -6.03 -3.97 -1.35
C GLU A 142 -6.13 -2.45 -1.11
N GLY A 143 -5.10 -1.68 -1.47
CA GLY A 143 -5.13 -0.21 -1.41
C GLY A 143 -6.21 0.41 -2.28
N HIS A 144 -6.37 -0.07 -3.52
CA HIS A 144 -7.46 0.36 -4.41
C HIS A 144 -8.84 -0.11 -3.92
N GLU A 145 -8.94 -1.34 -3.40
CA GLU A 145 -10.18 -1.85 -2.80
C GLU A 145 -10.64 -0.96 -1.63
N VAL A 146 -9.71 -0.47 -0.79
CA VAL A 146 -10.03 0.48 0.29
C VAL A 146 -10.53 1.83 -0.25
N ILE A 147 -9.97 2.33 -1.35
CA ILE A 147 -10.44 3.57 -2.00
C ILE A 147 -11.87 3.39 -2.52
N ASP A 148 -12.15 2.26 -3.17
CA ASP A 148 -13.48 1.95 -3.71
C ASP A 148 -14.51 1.76 -2.60
N ASP A 149 -14.14 1.06 -1.53
CA ASP A 149 -14.98 0.89 -0.34
C ASP A 149 -15.31 2.25 0.28
N PHE A 150 -14.33 3.15 0.38
CA PHE A 150 -14.56 4.51 0.88
C PHE A 150 -15.59 5.26 0.01
N TRP A 151 -15.47 5.19 -1.32
CA TRP A 151 -16.45 5.79 -2.23
C TRP A 151 -17.85 5.20 -2.08
N ASN A 152 -17.94 3.88 -1.94
CA ASN A 152 -19.21 3.19 -1.74
C ASN A 152 -19.87 3.62 -0.42
N HIS A 153 -19.10 3.82 0.64
CA HIS A 153 -19.60 4.34 1.91
C HIS A 153 -20.08 5.80 1.79
N LEU A 154 -19.38 6.64 1.04
CA LEU A 154 -19.83 8.01 0.78
C LEU A 154 -21.12 8.08 -0.02
N LYS A 155 -21.24 7.26 -1.08
CA LYS A 155 -22.46 7.17 -1.90
C LYS A 155 -23.65 6.67 -1.09
N SER A 156 -23.42 5.61 -0.32
CA SER A 156 -24.44 5.05 0.58
C SER A 156 -24.85 6.06 1.65
N GLY A 157 -23.89 6.88 2.11
CA GLY A 157 -24.11 7.96 3.05
C GLY A 157 -24.17 7.50 4.51
N GLY A 158 -23.83 8.45 5.38
CA GLY A 158 -23.86 8.31 6.83
C GLY A 158 -25.29 8.28 7.34
N LEU A 159 -25.50 7.66 8.50
CA LEU A 159 -26.81 7.51 9.09
C LEU A 159 -27.21 8.80 9.81
N TYR A 160 -28.47 9.22 9.71
CA TYR A 160 -29.04 10.18 10.64
C TYR A 160 -30.35 9.67 11.20
N ARG A 161 -30.61 9.98 12.47
CA ARG A 161 -31.76 9.47 13.24
C ARG A 161 -32.53 10.63 13.85
N TRP A 162 -33.83 10.43 14.00
CA TRP A 162 -34.70 11.33 14.74
C TRP A 162 -35.60 10.55 15.69
N GLY A 163 -36.17 11.29 16.65
CA GLY A 163 -37.04 10.77 17.68
C GLY A 163 -36.77 11.44 19.00
N ASN A 164 -36.94 10.72 20.09
CA ASN A 164 -36.71 11.23 21.43
C ASN A 164 -35.66 10.39 22.18
N THR A 165 -35.40 10.77 23.43
CA THR A 165 -34.36 10.16 24.27
C THR A 165 -34.61 8.70 24.62
N ARG A 166 -35.84 8.20 24.40
CA ARG A 166 -36.26 6.83 24.71
C ARG A 166 -36.51 5.99 23.46
N LYS A 167 -36.71 6.62 22.30
CA LYS A 167 -37.12 5.93 21.08
C LYS A 167 -36.58 6.63 19.83
N VAL A 168 -36.00 5.84 18.93
CA VAL A 168 -35.72 6.25 17.55
C VAL A 168 -37.02 6.07 16.77
N ASP A 169 -37.55 7.17 16.24
CA ASP A 169 -38.79 7.18 15.47
C ASP A 169 -38.54 6.97 13.97
N GLY A 170 -37.37 7.36 13.48
CA GLY A 170 -36.94 7.04 12.12
C GLY A 170 -35.45 7.26 11.89
N SER A 171 -35.00 6.80 10.72
CA SER A 171 -33.62 6.95 10.29
C SER A 171 -33.51 6.97 8.77
N GLU A 172 -32.60 7.77 8.26
CA GLU A 172 -32.27 7.86 6.85
C GLU A 172 -30.77 8.01 6.66
N ARG A 173 -30.32 8.04 5.40
CA ARG A 173 -28.92 8.20 5.04
C ARG A 173 -28.68 9.49 4.28
N LYS A 174 -27.50 10.08 4.51
CA LYS A 174 -27.07 11.30 3.82
C LYS A 174 -25.80 11.03 3.01
N PRO A 175 -25.88 11.01 1.67
CA PRO A 175 -24.70 10.88 0.81
C PRO A 175 -23.65 11.93 1.13
N GLY A 176 -22.38 11.57 1.02
CA GLY A 176 -21.25 12.46 1.33
C GLY A 176 -20.96 12.63 2.82
N MET A 177 -21.73 11.97 3.69
CA MET A 177 -21.49 11.92 5.13
C MET A 177 -20.90 10.56 5.52
N LEU A 178 -19.97 10.54 6.46
CA LEU A 178 -19.59 9.34 7.21
C LEU A 178 -19.99 9.51 8.69
N GLY A 179 -20.22 8.40 9.38
CA GLY A 179 -20.63 8.42 10.78
C GLY A 179 -22.14 8.54 10.98
N THR A 180 -22.55 9.02 12.16
CA THR A 180 -23.96 9.12 12.57
C THR A 180 -24.32 10.49 13.12
N GLY A 181 -25.40 11.07 12.61
CA GLY A 181 -26.01 12.30 13.10
C GLY A 181 -27.37 12.09 13.79
N ALA A 182 -27.79 13.07 14.56
CA ALA A 182 -29.12 13.26 15.11
C ALA A 182 -29.74 14.50 14.49
N GLY A 183 -30.96 14.33 13.96
CA GLY A 183 -31.75 15.40 13.34
C GLY A 183 -33.19 15.36 13.82
N THR A 184 -34.02 16.17 13.16
CA THR A 184 -35.45 16.34 13.44
C THR A 184 -36.28 15.65 12.38
N GLU A 185 -37.44 15.12 12.77
CA GLU A 185 -38.39 14.52 11.84
C GLU A 185 -38.81 15.53 10.75
N GLY A 186 -38.90 15.07 9.50
CA GLY A 186 -39.34 15.90 8.38
C GLY A 186 -38.32 16.93 7.88
N SER A 187 -37.14 17.07 8.52
CA SER A 187 -36.08 17.98 8.06
C SER A 187 -35.35 17.46 6.82
N GLY A 188 -35.45 16.15 6.52
CA GLY A 188 -34.65 15.49 5.49
C GLY A 188 -33.14 15.57 5.76
N GLY A 189 -32.75 15.62 7.04
CA GLY A 189 -31.36 15.72 7.46
C GLY A 189 -30.73 17.11 7.27
N LYS A 190 -31.53 18.14 6.94
CA LYS A 190 -31.08 19.53 6.77
C LYS A 190 -30.78 20.23 8.08
N ASP A 191 -31.04 19.62 9.22
CA ASP A 191 -30.65 20.17 10.51
C ASP A 191 -29.42 19.47 11.07
N VAL A 192 -29.03 18.29 10.56
CA VAL A 192 -27.90 17.52 11.09
C VAL A 192 -26.62 18.37 11.14
N VAL A 193 -25.84 18.19 12.21
CA VAL A 193 -24.54 18.83 12.42
C VAL A 193 -23.55 17.80 12.96
N CYS A 194 -22.28 17.93 12.58
CA CYS A 194 -21.20 17.04 13.00
C CYS A 194 -20.36 17.67 14.12
N ASP A 195 -21.01 18.11 15.20
CA ASP A 195 -20.38 18.85 16.30
C ASP A 195 -19.87 17.97 17.46
N GLY A 196 -20.06 16.65 17.38
CA GLY A 196 -19.68 15.69 18.39
C GLY A 196 -20.69 15.50 19.52
N ARG A 197 -21.78 16.27 19.54
CA ARG A 197 -22.82 16.12 20.55
C ARG A 197 -23.57 14.81 20.35
N ARG A 198 -24.05 14.24 21.46
CA ARG A 198 -24.94 13.07 21.42
C ARG A 198 -26.29 13.38 20.76
N GLY A 199 -26.67 14.65 20.66
CA GLY A 199 -28.02 15.07 20.30
C GLY A 199 -28.96 14.90 21.50
N TYR A 200 -30.19 14.45 21.28
CA TYR A 200 -31.25 14.33 22.29
C TYR A 200 -30.74 13.73 23.62
N THR A 201 -30.65 14.55 24.68
CA THR A 201 -30.36 14.10 26.04
C THR A 201 -31.58 14.24 26.96
N ALA A 202 -31.71 13.33 27.94
CA ALA A 202 -32.90 13.14 28.78
C ALA A 202 -33.20 14.26 29.80
N THR A 203 -32.32 15.25 29.92
CA THR A 203 -32.40 16.26 30.96
C THR A 203 -33.20 17.48 30.49
N ARG A 204 -34.50 17.46 30.83
CA ARG A 204 -35.46 18.59 30.87
C ARG A 204 -36.02 19.08 29.53
N GLY A 205 -37.16 18.51 29.13
CA GLY A 205 -38.37 19.23 28.64
C GLY A 205 -38.32 20.22 27.45
N SER A 206 -37.16 20.64 26.96
CA SER A 206 -36.96 21.54 25.82
C SER A 206 -35.71 21.09 25.08
N GLY A 207 -35.85 20.80 23.78
CA GLY A 207 -35.02 19.86 23.03
C GLY A 207 -33.53 20.17 22.88
N THR A 208 -32.80 19.16 22.43
CA THR A 208 -31.48 19.32 21.81
C THR A 208 -31.31 18.41 20.59
N PRO A 209 -32.02 18.66 19.48
CA PRO A 209 -31.46 18.50 18.14
C PRO A 209 -30.73 19.80 17.71
N PRO A 210 -29.81 19.76 16.73
CA PRO A 210 -29.16 18.62 16.09
C PRO A 210 -27.74 18.39 16.67
N GLY A 211 -27.14 17.22 16.41
CA GLY A 211 -25.79 16.87 16.87
C GLY A 211 -25.28 15.59 16.22
N GLY A 212 -24.00 15.24 16.33
CA GLY A 212 -23.54 13.98 15.75
C GLY A 212 -22.04 13.77 15.73
N ILE A 213 -21.66 12.49 15.63
CA ILE A 213 -20.30 12.07 15.33
C ILE A 213 -20.24 11.65 13.88
N CYS A 214 -19.90 12.61 13.05
CA CYS A 214 -19.86 12.46 11.61
C CYS A 214 -18.81 13.38 10.99
N VAL A 215 -18.58 13.20 9.70
CA VAL A 215 -17.85 14.13 8.84
C VAL A 215 -18.60 14.22 7.52
N TYR A 216 -18.70 15.42 6.97
CA TYR A 216 -19.44 15.68 5.74
C TYR A 216 -18.58 16.39 4.70
N TYR A 217 -18.52 15.79 3.52
CA TYR A 217 -17.65 16.20 2.41
C TYR A 217 -18.39 16.96 1.31
N GLY A 218 -19.64 17.39 1.55
CA GLY A 218 -20.46 18.05 0.54
C GLY A 218 -21.25 17.06 -0.31
N GLN A 219 -21.76 17.53 -1.45
CA GLN A 219 -22.58 16.75 -2.37
C GLN A 219 -21.76 16.26 -3.57
N GLU A 220 -22.18 15.13 -4.16
CA GLU A 220 -21.68 14.71 -5.48
C GLU A 220 -22.06 15.79 -6.52
N PRO A 221 -21.16 16.15 -7.46
CA PRO A 221 -19.87 15.53 -7.81
C PRO A 221 -18.63 16.07 -7.09
N GLN A 222 -18.77 16.98 -6.12
CA GLN A 222 -17.64 17.77 -5.58
C GLN A 222 -16.67 16.96 -4.70
N TRP A 223 -16.96 15.71 -4.39
CA TRP A 223 -16.16 14.91 -3.45
C TRP A 223 -14.70 14.75 -3.86
N GLU A 224 -14.41 14.60 -5.16
CA GLU A 224 -13.03 14.47 -5.64
C GLU A 224 -12.18 15.73 -5.38
N GLU A 225 -12.82 16.90 -5.38
CA GLU A 225 -12.20 18.18 -5.08
C GLU A 225 -12.17 18.44 -3.57
N ASN A 226 -13.20 17.98 -2.86
CA ASN A 226 -13.40 18.26 -1.45
C ASN A 226 -12.51 17.41 -0.52
N ILE A 227 -12.09 16.22 -0.97
CA ILE A 227 -11.33 15.25 -0.17
C ILE A 227 -9.88 15.18 -0.66
N GLU A 228 -9.07 16.11 -0.16
CA GLU A 228 -7.67 16.26 -0.56
C GLU A 228 -6.83 15.01 -0.27
N TRP A 229 -6.97 14.42 0.93
CA TRP A 229 -6.19 13.23 1.27
C TRP A 229 -6.49 12.04 0.36
N LEU A 230 -7.73 11.92 -0.13
CA LEU A 230 -8.12 10.83 -1.02
C LEU A 230 -7.49 11.01 -2.40
N LYS A 231 -7.42 12.25 -2.90
CA LYS A 231 -6.72 12.57 -4.15
C LYS A 231 -5.23 12.18 -4.07
N LYS A 232 -4.57 12.51 -2.96
CA LYS A 232 -3.17 12.13 -2.71
C LYS A 232 -3.02 10.61 -2.60
N LEU A 233 -3.94 9.94 -1.90
CA LEU A 233 -3.92 8.48 -1.78
C LEU A 233 -4.05 7.79 -3.14
N LYS A 234 -4.97 8.22 -4.01
CA LYS A 234 -5.09 7.74 -5.39
C LYS A 234 -3.77 7.90 -6.16
N THR A 235 -3.14 9.06 -6.03
CA THR A 235 -1.86 9.37 -6.70
C THR A 235 -0.72 8.47 -6.19
N ALA A 236 -0.65 8.27 -4.87
CA ALA A 236 0.31 7.37 -4.25
C ALA A 236 0.10 5.92 -4.72
N MET A 237 -1.15 5.44 -4.77
CA MET A 237 -1.45 4.07 -5.24
C MET A 237 -1.06 3.85 -6.70
N ASN A 238 -1.35 4.81 -7.59
CA ASN A 238 -0.91 4.73 -8.99
C ASN A 238 0.62 4.67 -9.11
N THR A 239 1.35 5.40 -8.25
CA THR A 239 2.81 5.36 -8.22
C THR A 239 3.33 4.01 -7.71
N VAL A 240 2.67 3.42 -6.70
CA VAL A 240 2.96 2.06 -6.23
C VAL A 240 2.77 1.03 -7.34
N ASP A 241 1.73 1.14 -8.17
CA ASP A 241 1.52 0.22 -9.29
C ASP A 241 2.66 0.30 -10.33
N VAL A 242 3.08 1.51 -10.67
CA VAL A 242 4.24 1.73 -11.55
C VAL A 242 5.50 1.11 -10.95
N LEU A 243 5.71 1.29 -9.65
CA LEU A 243 6.86 0.71 -8.94
C LEU A 243 6.84 -0.81 -8.88
N ASN A 244 5.66 -1.42 -8.68
CA ASN A 244 5.50 -2.86 -8.71
C ASN A 244 5.85 -3.43 -10.10
N ASN A 245 5.44 -2.75 -11.17
CA ASN A 245 5.77 -3.15 -12.54
C ASN A 245 7.27 -3.00 -12.85
N LYS A 246 7.91 -1.90 -12.41
CA LYS A 246 9.37 -1.71 -12.51
C LYS A 246 10.11 -2.81 -11.73
N THR A 247 9.68 -3.09 -10.51
CA THR A 247 10.29 -4.12 -9.65
C THR A 247 10.16 -5.51 -10.26
N ALA A 248 9.00 -5.85 -10.84
CA ALA A 248 8.79 -7.10 -11.56
C ALA A 248 9.72 -7.23 -12.79
N THR A 249 9.91 -6.12 -13.51
CA THR A 249 10.84 -6.07 -14.66
C THR A 249 12.28 -6.30 -14.22
N ILE A 250 12.74 -5.58 -13.18
CA ILE A 250 14.09 -5.75 -12.61
C ILE A 250 14.30 -7.20 -12.15
N LYS A 251 13.32 -7.81 -11.48
CA LYS A 251 13.41 -9.22 -11.05
C LYS A 251 13.61 -10.15 -12.24
N ARG A 252 12.85 -9.95 -13.32
CA ARG A 252 12.98 -10.73 -14.56
C ARG A 252 14.35 -10.54 -15.23
N ASP A 253 14.88 -9.33 -15.16
CA ASP A 253 16.20 -9.01 -15.71
C ASP A 253 17.34 -9.62 -14.90
N ILE A 254 17.22 -9.68 -13.57
CA ILE A 254 18.13 -10.43 -12.70
C ILE A 254 18.09 -11.93 -13.04
N GLU A 255 16.92 -12.51 -13.28
CA GLU A 255 16.79 -13.90 -13.72
C GLU A 255 17.50 -14.15 -15.07
N LYS A 256 17.36 -13.22 -16.03
CA LYS A 256 18.09 -13.29 -17.31
C LYS A 256 19.60 -13.23 -17.10
N LEU A 257 20.09 -12.37 -16.20
CA LEU A 257 21.51 -12.29 -15.87
C LEU A 257 22.03 -13.61 -15.29
N HIS A 258 21.29 -14.24 -14.37
CA HIS A 258 21.65 -15.57 -13.85
C HIS A 258 21.72 -16.63 -14.97
N MET A 259 20.77 -16.62 -15.90
CA MET A 259 20.83 -17.53 -17.05
C MET A 259 22.03 -17.28 -17.97
N LEU A 260 22.39 -16.01 -18.19
CA LEU A 260 23.57 -15.64 -18.98
C LEU A 260 24.87 -16.06 -18.28
N LEU A 261 24.97 -15.89 -16.96
CA LEU A 261 26.09 -16.36 -16.15
C LEU A 261 26.26 -17.88 -16.27
N HIS A 262 25.19 -18.64 -16.05
CA HIS A 262 25.23 -20.09 -16.16
C HIS A 262 25.64 -20.57 -17.57
N ARG A 263 25.19 -19.84 -18.62
CA ARG A 263 25.61 -20.13 -19.99
C ARG A 263 27.10 -19.84 -20.22
N ALA A 264 27.63 -18.76 -19.63
CA ALA A 264 29.05 -18.43 -19.73
C ALA A 264 29.91 -19.49 -19.06
N GLU A 265 29.52 -19.95 -17.86
CA GLU A 265 30.18 -21.04 -17.13
C GLU A 265 30.23 -22.33 -17.97
N LYS A 266 29.10 -22.73 -18.56
CA LYS A 266 29.05 -23.90 -19.47
C LYS A 266 30.01 -23.79 -20.65
N VAL A 267 30.10 -22.61 -21.27
CA VAL A 267 31.02 -22.37 -22.39
C VAL A 267 32.47 -22.46 -21.92
N TYR A 268 32.77 -21.90 -20.75
CA TYR A 268 34.10 -21.95 -20.15
C TYR A 268 34.54 -23.39 -19.86
N GLU A 269 33.71 -24.17 -19.17
CA GLU A 269 34.01 -25.58 -18.85
C GLU A 269 34.14 -26.44 -20.11
N SER A 270 33.28 -26.22 -21.11
CA SER A 270 33.38 -26.94 -22.40
C SER A 270 34.67 -26.59 -23.13
N ALA A 271 35.07 -25.32 -23.15
CA ALA A 271 36.32 -24.90 -23.77
C ALA A 271 37.54 -25.50 -23.04
N LYS A 272 37.51 -25.52 -21.70
CA LYS A 272 38.54 -26.13 -20.86
C LYS A 272 38.73 -27.61 -21.20
N LEU A 273 37.65 -28.39 -21.25
CA LEU A 273 37.69 -29.80 -21.64
C LEU A 273 38.27 -30.02 -23.05
N ILE A 274 37.91 -29.17 -24.02
CA ILE A 274 38.46 -29.24 -25.38
C ILE A 274 39.97 -29.00 -25.37
N THR A 275 40.46 -28.01 -24.62
CA THR A 275 41.90 -27.77 -24.47
C THR A 275 42.64 -28.93 -23.81
N GLU A 276 42.07 -29.55 -22.77
CA GLU A 276 42.65 -30.72 -22.11
C GLU A 276 42.77 -31.93 -23.07
N ILE A 277 41.80 -32.09 -23.98
CA ILE A 277 41.83 -33.14 -25.01
C ILE A 277 42.81 -32.81 -26.15
N GLN A 278 42.90 -31.55 -26.58
CA GLN A 278 43.79 -31.12 -27.67
C GLN A 278 45.27 -31.07 -27.28
N GLN A 279 45.57 -30.92 -25.98
CA GLN A 279 46.92 -31.06 -25.44
C GLN A 279 47.02 -32.31 -24.56
N PRO A 280 46.93 -33.53 -25.13
CA PRO A 280 47.20 -34.71 -24.34
C PRO A 280 48.64 -34.61 -23.86
N VAL A 281 48.84 -34.62 -22.55
CA VAL A 281 50.16 -34.86 -21.95
C VAL A 281 50.56 -36.25 -22.44
N LEU A 282 51.32 -36.30 -23.54
CA LEU A 282 51.89 -37.53 -24.05
C LEU A 282 52.74 -38.12 -22.93
N PRO A 283 52.39 -39.29 -22.37
CA PRO A 283 53.29 -39.97 -21.48
C PRO A 283 54.58 -40.20 -22.26
N THR A 284 55.70 -39.73 -21.73
CA THR A 284 57.05 -39.86 -22.32
C THR A 284 57.44 -41.32 -22.60
N ASN A 285 56.63 -42.28 -22.14
CA ASN A 285 56.79 -43.72 -22.33
C ASN A 285 56.10 -44.34 -23.57
N LEU A 286 55.26 -43.62 -24.32
CA LEU A 286 54.65 -44.21 -25.53
C LEU A 286 55.58 -44.19 -26.76
N GLN A 287 56.58 -43.32 -26.81
CA GLN A 287 57.56 -43.30 -27.90
C GLN A 287 58.57 -44.44 -27.83
N THR A 288 58.77 -45.06 -26.66
CA THR A 288 59.69 -46.21 -26.48
C THR A 288 59.03 -47.57 -26.70
N THR A 289 57.70 -47.68 -26.61
CA THR A 289 56.99 -48.95 -26.85
C THR A 289 56.75 -49.23 -28.34
N ALA A 290 56.57 -48.19 -29.16
CA ALA A 290 56.40 -48.34 -30.61
C ALA A 290 57.65 -48.92 -31.32
N LYS A 291 58.85 -48.71 -30.76
CA LYS A 291 60.10 -49.33 -31.26
C LYS A 291 60.28 -50.80 -30.87
N ARG A 292 59.43 -51.36 -29.99
CA ARG A 292 59.54 -52.75 -29.54
C ARG A 292 58.53 -53.71 -30.17
N LEU A 293 57.56 -53.22 -30.93
CA LEU A 293 56.51 -54.05 -31.55
C LEU A 293 56.80 -54.49 -32.99
N THR A 294 57.88 -54.02 -33.63
CA THR A 294 58.27 -54.43 -35.00
C THR A 294 59.23 -55.63 -35.06
N ALA A 295 59.60 -56.24 -33.94
CA ALA A 295 60.57 -57.35 -33.92
C ALA A 295 59.96 -58.76 -33.81
N TYR A 296 58.63 -58.92 -33.75
CA TYR A 296 58.02 -60.24 -33.49
C TYR A 296 56.74 -60.49 -34.30
N SER A 297 56.87 -60.62 -35.63
CA SER A 297 55.88 -61.34 -36.45
C SER A 297 56.41 -61.60 -37.86
N ALA A 298 57.49 -62.36 -37.96
CA ALA A 298 57.87 -63.05 -39.20
C ALA A 298 57.83 -64.55 -38.97
N SER A 299 56.63 -65.14 -38.86
CA SER A 299 56.43 -66.53 -39.26
C SER A 299 54.94 -66.87 -39.45
N ARG A 300 54.69 -67.57 -40.57
CA ARG A 300 53.52 -68.40 -40.95
C ARG A 300 52.36 -67.77 -41.74
N ARG A 301 52.51 -67.93 -43.06
CA ARG A 301 51.66 -68.67 -44.04
C ARG A 301 50.20 -68.20 -44.31
N HIS A 302 49.96 -67.92 -45.61
CA HIS A 302 48.87 -68.38 -46.51
C HIS A 302 47.59 -68.96 -45.84
N HIS A 303 46.33 -68.70 -46.23
CA HIS A 303 45.64 -68.03 -47.36
C HIS A 303 44.10 -68.02 -47.02
N PRO A 304 43.14 -67.78 -47.94
CA PRO A 304 42.20 -66.64 -48.03
C PRO A 304 40.75 -66.89 -47.50
N ASN A 305 39.89 -65.87 -47.69
CA ASN A 305 38.42 -65.82 -47.48
C ASN A 305 38.00 -65.55 -46.01
N THR A 306 37.09 -64.65 -45.63
CA THR A 306 35.97 -64.01 -46.34
C THR A 306 35.28 -62.98 -45.41
N HIS A 307 34.63 -61.98 -46.02
CA HIS A 307 33.46 -61.19 -45.57
C HIS A 307 33.55 -60.11 -44.46
N PHE A 308 33.34 -58.88 -44.95
CA PHE A 308 32.62 -57.74 -44.36
C PHE A 308 31.37 -58.11 -43.54
N PHE A 309 31.11 -57.37 -42.45
CA PHE A 309 29.86 -56.68 -42.10
C PHE A 309 30.13 -55.82 -40.85
N SER A 310 30.25 -54.49 -40.98
CA SER A 310 29.27 -53.47 -40.56
C SER A 310 28.58 -53.72 -39.22
N LEU A 311 28.69 -52.77 -38.28
CA LEU A 311 27.48 -52.19 -37.69
C LEU A 311 27.72 -50.82 -37.05
N PHE A 312 26.79 -49.93 -37.39
CA PHE A 312 26.60 -48.55 -36.95
C PHE A 312 26.41 -48.45 -35.43
N VAL A 313 26.94 -47.36 -34.86
CA VAL A 313 26.60 -46.87 -33.52
C VAL A 313 25.70 -45.65 -33.67
N LEU A 314 24.51 -45.75 -33.09
CA LEU A 314 23.63 -44.66 -32.70
C LEU A 314 23.89 -44.36 -31.22
N LEU A 315 24.29 -43.13 -30.92
CA LEU A 315 23.72 -42.23 -29.90
C LEU A 315 24.57 -40.95 -29.82
#